data_AF-A0A7Y6ZMQ2-F1
#
_entry.id   AF-A0A7Y6ZMQ2-F1
#
_cell.length_a   1.000
_cell.length_b   1.000
_cell.length_c   1.000
_cell.angle_alpha   90.00
_cell.angle_beta   90.00
_cell.angle_gamma   90.00
#
_symmetry.space_group_name_H-M   'P 1'
#
loop_
_entity.id
_entity.type
_entity.pdbx_description
1 polymer ?
#
loop_
_entity_poly.entity_id
_entity_poly.type
_entity_poly.pdbx_seq_one_letter_code
_entity_poly.pdbx_strand_id
1 'polypeptide(L)'
;MKSKIDEFSGIDKLVVFLNKYRMLVKEEDKIYFNNMIDYFSLLYQVEVPVEQHAVEYREATEKTINVLEKYNAKGANEKLEFLIDLINFKLEAVSNIKGLAS
;
A
#
# COMPACT_ATOMS: atom_id res chain seq x y z
N MET A 1 -9.26 -4.88 5.88
CA MET A 1 -8.52 -3.81 5.17
C MET A 1 -9.27 -2.49 5.20
N LYS A 2 -10.50 -2.42 4.64
CA LYS A 2 -11.32 -1.19 4.66
C LYS A 2 -11.53 -0.61 6.08
N SER A 3 -11.93 -1.45 7.04
CA SER A 3 -12.09 -1.04 8.45
C SER A 3 -10.83 -0.38 9.05
N LYS A 4 -9.64 -0.97 8.83
CA LYS A 4 -8.36 -0.40 9.30
C LYS A 4 -8.07 0.98 8.69
N ILE A 5 -8.43 1.20 7.42
CA ILE A 5 -8.25 2.50 6.76
C ILE A 5 -9.24 3.52 7.32
N ASP A 6 -10.49 3.12 7.50
CA ASP A 6 -11.56 3.97 8.02
C ASP A 6 -11.28 4.37 9.48
N GLU A 7 -10.76 3.46 10.31
CA GLU A 7 -10.35 3.70 11.70
C GLU A 7 -9.16 4.68 11.80
N PHE A 8 -8.20 4.62 10.88
CA PHE A 8 -7.02 5.47 10.93
C PHE A 8 -7.31 6.92 10.51
N SER A 9 -7.89 7.12 9.32
CA SER A 9 -8.20 8.48 8.84
C SER A 9 -9.29 8.56 7.78
N GLY A 10 -9.69 7.43 7.20
CA GLY A 10 -10.57 7.36 6.03
C GLY A 10 -9.80 7.44 4.71
N ILE A 11 -10.32 6.75 3.69
CA ILE A 11 -9.69 6.61 2.38
C ILE A 11 -9.40 7.95 1.71
N ASP A 12 -10.31 8.92 1.79
CA ASP A 12 -10.18 10.23 1.16
C ASP A 12 -8.97 11.00 1.71
N LYS A 13 -8.78 10.98 3.03
CA LYS A 13 -7.64 11.67 3.66
C LYS A 13 -6.32 10.99 3.32
N LEU A 14 -6.32 9.67 3.17
CA LEU A 14 -5.15 8.90 2.75
C LEU A 14 -4.77 9.23 1.30
N VAL A 15 -5.75 9.27 0.39
CA VAL A 15 -5.54 9.63 -1.02
C VAL A 15 -5.06 11.08 -1.16
N VAL A 16 -5.63 12.02 -0.41
CA VAL A 16 -5.16 13.41 -0.37
C VAL A 16 -3.72 13.49 0.13
N PHE A 17 -3.37 12.73 1.16
CA PHE A 17 -2.00 12.65 1.65
C PHE A 17 -1.05 12.13 0.58
N LEU A 18 -1.36 10.99 -0.05
CA LEU A 18 -0.53 10.38 -1.09
C LEU A 18 -0.32 11.33 -2.28
N ASN A 19 -1.38 12.01 -2.72
CA ASN A 19 -1.31 12.99 -3.81
C ASN A 19 -0.41 14.19 -3.51
N LYS A 20 -0.34 14.62 -2.25
CA LYS A 20 0.58 15.67 -1.82
C LYS A 20 1.99 15.13 -1.64
N TYR A 21 2.13 13.97 -0.99
CA TYR A 21 3.43 13.38 -0.67
C TYR A 21 4.21 12.98 -1.92
N ARG A 22 3.53 12.47 -2.97
CA ARG A 22 4.17 12.14 -4.25
C ARG A 22 4.84 13.34 -4.95
N MET A 23 4.48 14.58 -4.59
CA MET A 23 5.14 15.76 -5.13
C MET A 23 6.50 16.02 -4.47
N LEU A 24 6.76 15.40 -3.32
CA LEU A 24 7.97 15.57 -2.51
C LEU A 24 9.00 14.45 -2.72
N VAL A 25 8.62 13.40 -3.44
CA VAL A 25 9.49 12.25 -3.72
C VAL A 25 10.19 12.40 -5.07
N LYS A 26 11.28 11.64 -5.26
CA LYS A 26 12.00 11.57 -6.53
C LYS A 26 11.09 11.02 -7.64
N GLU A 27 11.35 11.43 -8.88
CA GLU A 27 10.56 11.00 -10.05
C GLU A 27 10.45 9.47 -10.17
N GLU A 28 11.57 8.77 -9.97
CA GLU A 28 11.67 7.30 -9.99
C GLU A 28 10.76 6.61 -8.95
N ASP A 29 10.47 7.28 -7.84
CA ASP A 29 9.68 6.73 -6.75
C ASP A 29 8.19 7.07 -6.88
N LYS A 30 7.81 8.03 -7.74
CA LYS A 30 6.41 8.49 -7.87
C LYS A 30 5.47 7.38 -8.30
N ILE A 31 5.94 6.42 -9.09
CA ILE A 31 5.13 5.31 -9.57
C ILE A 31 4.55 4.47 -8.44
N TYR A 32 5.28 4.27 -7.34
CA TYR A 32 4.79 3.51 -6.19
C TYR A 32 3.63 4.24 -5.49
N PHE A 33 3.72 5.57 -5.35
CA PHE A 33 2.64 6.38 -4.80
C PHE A 33 1.41 6.43 -5.72
N ASN A 34 1.62 6.51 -7.03
CA ASN A 34 0.53 6.45 -8.01
C ASN A 34 -0.20 5.10 -7.94
N ASN A 35 0.53 3.99 -7.93
CA ASN A 35 -0.05 2.65 -7.80
C ASN A 35 -0.88 2.50 -6.52
N MET A 36 -0.43 3.09 -5.40
CA MET A 36 -1.22 3.11 -4.16
C MET A 36 -2.50 3.94 -4.29
N ILE A 37 -2.44 5.12 -4.92
CA ILE A 37 -3.62 5.96 -5.16
C ILE A 37 -4.63 5.22 -6.04
N ASP A 38 -4.18 4.59 -7.12
CA ASP A 38 -5.02 3.83 -8.03
C ASP A 38 -5.65 2.63 -7.31
N TYR A 39 -4.84 1.87 -6.56
CA TYR A 39 -5.34 0.77 -5.73
C TYR A 39 -6.41 1.23 -4.74
N PHE A 40 -6.19 2.31 -4.01
CA PHE A 40 -7.15 2.84 -3.04
C PHE A 40 -8.44 3.36 -3.69
N SER A 41 -8.33 3.95 -4.87
CA SER A 41 -9.48 4.40 -5.67
C SER A 41 -10.33 3.22 -6.16
N LEU A 42 -9.68 2.10 -6.51
CA LEU A 42 -10.33 0.87 -6.95
C LEU A 42 -10.83 -0.01 -5.81
N LEU A 43 -10.23 0.08 -4.61
CA LEU A 43 -10.55 -0.75 -3.43
C LEU A 43 -12.02 -0.67 -3.02
N TYR A 44 -12.65 0.48 -3.24
CA TYR A 44 -14.07 0.71 -2.94
C TYR A 44 -15.00 0.46 -4.13
N GLN A 45 -14.46 0.22 -5.33
CA GLN A 45 -15.22 0.10 -6.56
C GLN A 45 -15.32 -1.33 -7.10
N VAL A 46 -14.32 -2.20 -6.87
CA VAL A 46 -14.29 -3.55 -7.46
C VAL A 46 -13.63 -4.57 -6.51
N GLU A 47 -14.14 -5.81 -6.48
CA GLU A 47 -13.35 -6.96 -5.98
C GLU A 47 -12.21 -7.24 -6.96
N VAL A 48 -10.99 -6.86 -6.59
CA VAL A 48 -9.80 -7.13 -7.41
C VAL A 48 -9.41 -8.60 -7.23
N PRO A 49 -9.36 -9.44 -8.29
CA PRO A 49 -8.92 -10.82 -8.18
C PRO A 49 -7.40 -10.87 -7.97
N VAL A 50 -6.98 -10.90 -6.71
CA VAL A 50 -5.58 -10.82 -6.28
C VAL A 50 -4.78 -12.09 -6.64
N GLU A 51 -5.46 -13.17 -7.03
CA GLU A 51 -4.91 -14.52 -7.08
C GLU A 51 -4.13 -14.84 -8.37
N GLN A 52 -4.42 -14.17 -9.49
CA GLN A 52 -3.83 -14.52 -10.80
C GLN A 52 -2.42 -13.97 -11.05
N HIS A 53 -1.94 -13.02 -10.23
CA HIS A 53 -0.63 -12.36 -10.40
C HIS A 53 0.20 -12.33 -9.10
N ALA A 54 0.06 -13.33 -8.24
CA ALA A 54 0.57 -13.29 -6.87
C ALA A 54 2.09 -13.04 -6.73
N VAL A 55 2.91 -13.47 -7.71
CA VAL A 55 4.38 -13.26 -7.68
C VAL A 55 4.74 -11.84 -8.09
N GLU A 56 4.25 -11.36 -9.23
CA GLU A 56 4.44 -9.97 -9.68
C GLU A 56 3.86 -8.97 -8.67
N TYR A 57 2.72 -9.32 -8.08
CA TYR A 57 2.10 -8.56 -7.01
C TYR A 57 3.01 -8.49 -5.78
N ARG A 58 3.66 -9.60 -5.37
CA ARG A 58 4.56 -9.63 -4.23
C ARG A 58 5.80 -8.76 -4.45
N GLU A 59 6.48 -8.90 -5.57
CA GLU A 59 7.68 -8.10 -5.87
C GLU A 59 7.38 -6.60 -5.95
N ALA A 60 6.26 -6.23 -6.60
CA ALA A 60 5.83 -4.83 -6.67
C ALA A 60 5.47 -4.28 -5.27
N THR A 61 4.87 -5.13 -4.43
CA THR A 61 4.50 -4.78 -3.05
C THR A 61 5.73 -4.60 -2.16
N GLU A 62 6.71 -5.50 -2.23
CA GLU A 62 7.98 -5.40 -1.49
C GLU A 62 8.76 -4.14 -1.91
N LYS A 63 8.82 -3.82 -3.20
CA LYS A 63 9.42 -2.56 -3.67
C LYS A 63 8.70 -1.33 -3.14
N THR A 64 7.38 -1.38 -3.04
CA THR A 64 6.57 -0.28 -2.48
C THR A 64 6.90 -0.06 -1.00
N ILE A 65 7.00 -1.13 -0.21
CA ILE A 65 7.41 -1.06 1.21
C ILE A 65 8.79 -0.42 1.33
N ASN A 66 9.79 -0.90 0.59
CA ASN A 66 11.15 -0.37 0.64
C ASN A 66 11.21 1.14 0.35
N VAL A 67 10.39 1.62 -0.61
CA VAL A 67 10.30 3.04 -0.93
C VAL A 67 9.65 3.82 0.22
N LEU A 68 8.58 3.30 0.82
CA LEU A 68 7.94 3.94 1.97
C LEU A 68 8.90 4.04 3.16
N GLU A 69 9.61 2.95 3.49
CA GLU A 69 10.62 2.92 4.56
C GLU A 69 11.74 3.93 4.32
N LYS A 70 12.27 4.00 3.08
CA LYS A 70 13.27 4.99 2.67
C LYS A 70 12.83 6.42 2.96
N TYR A 71 11.55 6.76 2.76
CA TYR A 71 11.02 8.10 3.04
C TYR A 71 10.64 8.29 4.50
N ASN A 72 10.21 7.24 5.18
CA ASN A 72 9.84 7.28 6.59
C ASN A 72 11.07 7.45 7.50
N ALA A 73 12.18 6.78 7.17
CA ALA A 73 13.46 6.91 7.87
C ALA A 73 14.03 8.34 7.90
N LYS A 74 13.57 9.22 7.00
CA LYS A 74 14.03 10.61 6.92
C LYS A 74 13.26 11.58 7.81
N GLY A 75 12.12 11.19 8.36
CA GLY A 75 11.26 12.14 9.06
C GLY A 75 10.02 11.58 9.75
N ALA A 76 10.05 10.31 10.20
CA ALA A 76 9.04 9.64 11.01
C ALA A 76 7.60 10.13 10.73
N ASN A 77 6.98 9.59 9.69
CA ASN A 77 5.66 9.99 9.24
C ASN A 77 4.66 8.88 9.54
N GLU A 78 3.78 9.11 10.51
CA GLU A 78 2.75 8.17 10.95
C GLU A 78 1.88 7.62 9.80
N LYS A 79 1.65 8.41 8.74
CA LYS A 79 0.88 7.94 7.57
C LYS A 79 1.68 7.01 6.67
N LEU A 80 3.00 7.20 6.57
CA LEU A 80 3.87 6.25 5.87
C LEU A 80 4.01 4.96 6.67
N GLU A 81 4.17 5.05 7.99
CA GLU A 81 4.19 3.91 8.89
C GLU A 81 2.91 3.08 8.75
N PHE A 82 1.74 3.73 8.84
CA PHE A 82 0.46 3.09 8.65
C PHE A 82 0.34 2.37 7.29
N LEU A 83 0.84 2.98 6.21
CA LEU A 83 0.82 2.36 4.88
C LEU A 83 1.71 1.11 4.83
N ILE A 84 2.89 1.15 5.43
CA ILE A 84 3.80 0.01 5.54
C ILE A 84 3.10 -1.14 6.29
N ASP A 85 2.54 -0.85 7.46
CA ASP A 85 1.83 -1.82 8.29
C ASP A 85 0.62 -2.44 7.57
N LEU A 86 -0.16 -1.61 6.87
CA LEU A 86 -1.34 -2.05 6.14
C LEU A 86 -0.97 -3.00 5.00
N ILE A 87 0.12 -2.70 4.28
CA ILE A 87 0.61 -3.52 3.18
C ILE A 87 1.16 -4.85 3.72
N ASN A 88 1.95 -4.81 4.80
CA ASN A 88 2.47 -6.01 5.47
C ASN A 88 1.35 -6.94 5.96
N PHE A 89 0.33 -6.37 6.61
CA PHE A 89 -0.86 -7.12 7.04
C PHE A 89 -1.54 -7.85 5.86
N LYS A 90 -1.58 -7.24 4.67
CA LYS A 90 -2.13 -7.88 3.47
C LYS A 90 -1.25 -9.03 2.98
N LEU A 91 0.07 -8.82 2.92
CA LEU A 91 1.01 -9.84 2.48
C LEU A 91 0.95 -11.08 3.38
N GLU A 92 0.88 -10.88 4.70
CA GLU A 92 0.73 -11.98 5.66
C GLU A 92 -0.58 -12.75 5.44
N ALA A 93 -1.70 -12.03 5.26
CA ALA A 93 -2.98 -12.67 4.98
C ALA A 93 -2.95 -13.53 3.71
N VAL A 94 -2.36 -13.02 2.62
CA VAL A 94 -2.21 -13.76 1.35
C VAL A 94 -1.27 -14.97 1.52
N SER A 95 -0.19 -14.82 2.29
CA SER A 95 0.74 -15.92 2.57
C SER A 95 0.08 -17.03 3.38
N ASN A 96 -0.74 -16.68 4.38
CA ASN A 96 -1.46 -17.65 5.21
C ASN A 96 -2.53 -18.41 4.43
N ILE A 97 -3.20 -17.77 3.47
CA ILE A 97 -4.14 -18.45 2.56
C ILE A 97 -3.43 -19.51 1.72
N LYS A 98 -2.22 -19.22 1.21
CA LYS A 98 -1.42 -20.21 0.46
C LYS A 98 -0.89 -21.34 1.34
N GLY A 99 -0.51 -21.04 2.59
CA GLY A 99 -0.05 -22.04 3.56
C GLY A 99 -1.15 -23.02 4.01
N LEU A 100 -2.43 -22.61 3.96
CA LEU A 100 -3.58 -23.48 4.21
C LEU A 100 -4.01 -24.32 2.99
N ALA A 101 -3.53 -23.97 1.79
CA ALA A 101 -3.77 -24.71 0.55
C ALA A 101 -2.64 -25.72 0.23
N SER A 102 -1.73 -25.98 1.18
CA SER A 102 -0.61 -26.92 1.07
C SER A 102 -0.89 -28.23 1.77
#